data_AF-A0A161YD89-F1
#
_entry.id   AF-A0A161YD89-F1
#
_cell.length_a   1.000
_cell.length_b   1.000
_cell.length_c   1.000
_cell.angle_alpha   90.00
_cell.angle_beta   90.00
_cell.angle_gamma   90.00
#
_symmetry.space_group_name_H-M   'P 1'
#
loop_
_entity.id
_entity.type
_entity.pdbx_description
1 polymer ?
#
loop_
_entity_poly.entity_id
_entity_poly.type
_entity_poly.pdbx_seq_one_letter_code
_entity_poly.pdbx_strand_id
1 'polypeptide(L)'
;MTVIRILIFFALLSLTKRALAFEGSACFTSAFPREQSKHDQCSCSKLEGPVAPLSSSAQRTASASPALDQNPTLAPSRSNVDALGGKRGFAYNDAALVNKFTDNVQCTQCSWAYNWDSTDNGLSRQSVNFVPMLWSPAKNHTDRWSQNVDAMISSGSTHILSFNECDRPDQCHLDAASAAAAHVKLVNRYAGRVRIGSPAISNSAVDGQGLHWLELWVRTCDDLGCEYDFCVTHWYGDSVENLMEQIASVHEICRGKPVWLTEFAIDSGSDEQHAAFITAVVPQLDAVEYIERYAYFMIQDGRFVSGSTITSSGQAYAEAQRW
;
A
#
# COMPACT_ATOMS: atom_id res chain seq x y z
N MET A 1 -28.04 24.13 -69.60
CA MET A 1 -28.15 24.99 -68.40
C MET A 1 -26.83 24.90 -67.64
N THR A 2 -26.05 25.99 -67.67
CA THR A 2 -25.17 26.57 -66.63
C THR A 2 -24.80 25.65 -65.44
N VAL A 3 -23.56 25.43 -64.98
CA VAL A 3 -22.39 26.28 -64.60
C VAL A 3 -21.19 25.30 -64.38
N ILE A 4 -20.00 25.34 -65.03
CA ILE A 4 -18.74 26.12 -64.88
C ILE A 4 -17.96 26.03 -63.52
N ARG A 5 -16.62 25.80 -63.66
CA ARG A 5 -15.44 25.85 -62.72
C ARG A 5 -15.09 24.54 -61.99
N ILE A 6 -14.05 23.76 -62.33
CA ILE A 6 -12.59 23.96 -62.60
C ILE A 6 -11.75 24.36 -61.37
N LEU A 7 -10.87 23.43 -60.94
CA LEU A 7 -9.46 23.52 -60.43
C LEU A 7 -9.24 22.31 -59.48
N ILE A 8 -8.65 21.16 -59.85
CA ILE A 8 -7.22 20.81 -60.13
C ILE A 8 -6.25 21.42 -59.08
N PHE A 9 -5.42 20.74 -58.27
CA PHE A 9 -4.42 19.68 -58.56
C PHE A 9 -3.76 19.12 -57.26
N PHE A 10 -3.22 17.88 -57.35
CA PHE A 10 -2.10 17.23 -56.61
C PHE A 10 -2.30 16.83 -55.12
N ALA A 11 -1.84 15.67 -54.60
CA ALA A 11 -0.94 14.61 -55.09
C ALA A 11 -1.24 13.25 -54.41
N LEU A 12 -0.92 12.16 -55.13
CA LEU A 12 -0.78 10.79 -54.66
C LEU A 12 0.29 10.67 -53.57
N LEU A 13 0.09 9.78 -52.58
CA LEU A 13 1.02 8.67 -52.28
C LEU A 13 0.38 7.66 -51.33
N SER A 14 0.16 6.46 -51.87
CA SER A 14 -0.08 5.21 -51.14
C SER A 14 1.19 4.71 -50.46
N LEU A 15 1.08 4.06 -49.30
CA LEU A 15 1.44 2.63 -49.04
C LEU A 15 1.82 2.37 -47.56
N THR A 16 1.07 1.42 -46.99
CA THR A 16 1.47 0.33 -46.07
C THR A 16 1.99 0.58 -44.65
N LYS A 17 1.22 0.00 -43.72
CA LYS A 17 1.61 -0.91 -42.63
C LYS A 17 2.96 -0.66 -41.93
N ARG A 18 2.88 -0.39 -40.63
CA ARG A 18 3.49 -1.28 -39.62
C ARG A 18 2.78 -1.11 -38.28
N ALA A 19 2.26 -2.23 -37.79
CA ALA A 19 1.95 -2.43 -36.39
C ALA A 19 3.25 -2.35 -35.59
N LEU A 20 3.25 -1.58 -34.51
CA LEU A 20 4.19 -1.76 -33.42
C LEU A 20 3.37 -2.23 -32.23
N ALA A 21 3.45 -3.53 -31.98
CA ALA A 21 3.08 -4.11 -30.71
C ALA A 21 3.94 -3.43 -29.62
N PHE A 22 3.29 -2.83 -28.63
CA PHE A 22 3.95 -2.43 -27.40
C PHE A 22 3.83 -3.62 -26.44
N GLU A 23 4.79 -4.53 -26.49
CA GLU A 23 5.08 -5.41 -25.35
C GLU A 23 5.71 -4.54 -24.27
N GLY A 24 4.88 -3.96 -23.41
CA GLY A 24 5.34 -3.32 -22.18
C GLY A 24 5.63 -4.40 -21.15
N SER A 25 6.86 -4.89 -21.09
CA SER A 25 7.35 -5.61 -19.92
C SER A 25 7.43 -4.60 -18.76
N ALA A 26 6.55 -4.75 -17.78
CA ALA A 26 6.64 -4.01 -16.53
C ALA A 26 7.84 -4.56 -15.74
N CYS A 27 8.85 -3.73 -15.53
CA CYS A 27 10.00 -4.07 -14.71
C CYS A 27 9.70 -3.63 -13.27
N PHE A 28 9.61 -4.58 -12.35
CA PHE A 28 9.50 -4.33 -10.92
C PHE A 28 10.89 -4.38 -10.30
N THR A 29 11.26 -3.35 -9.54
CA THR A 29 12.50 -3.36 -8.76
C THR A 29 12.22 -3.97 -7.39
N SER A 30 12.89 -5.08 -7.11
CA SER A 30 12.93 -5.78 -5.82
C SER A 30 13.41 -4.85 -4.69
N ALA A 31 12.83 -4.99 -3.49
CA ALA A 31 13.21 -4.27 -2.27
C ALA A 31 14.59 -4.70 -1.70
N PHE A 32 15.32 -5.58 -2.38
CA PHE A 32 16.63 -6.07 -1.93
C PHE A 32 17.80 -5.46 -2.73
N PRO A 33 18.81 -4.84 -2.06
CA PRO A 33 19.99 -4.27 -2.71
C PRO A 33 20.96 -5.27 -3.37
N ARG A 34 20.62 -6.57 -3.45
CA ARG A 34 21.51 -7.62 -3.98
C ARG A 34 20.82 -8.54 -4.99
N GLU A 35 20.30 -7.95 -6.04
CA GLU A 35 20.15 -8.64 -7.33
C GLU A 35 20.77 -7.79 -8.43
N GLN A 36 21.87 -8.29 -9.02
CA GLN A 36 22.54 -7.62 -10.13
C GLN A 36 21.74 -7.84 -11.42
N SER A 37 21.04 -6.80 -11.86
CA SER A 37 20.60 -6.73 -13.26
C SER A 37 21.80 -6.33 -14.13
N LYS A 38 22.15 -7.16 -15.12
CA LYS A 38 23.10 -6.81 -16.17
C LYS A 38 22.39 -5.91 -17.18
N HIS A 39 22.46 -4.60 -16.99
CA HIS A 39 22.51 -3.63 -18.09
C HIS A 39 22.92 -2.26 -17.55
N ASP A 40 24.10 -1.82 -17.95
CA ASP A 40 24.59 -0.46 -17.75
C ASP A 40 23.71 0.56 -18.47
N GLN A 41 23.77 1.79 -17.94
CA GLN A 41 23.43 3.08 -18.54
C GLN A 41 21.99 3.58 -18.31
N CYS A 42 21.86 4.45 -17.30
CA CYS A 42 21.24 5.77 -17.48
C CYS A 42 21.68 6.69 -16.34
N SER A 43 22.60 7.61 -16.65
CA SER A 43 22.99 8.72 -15.77
C SER A 43 22.04 9.89 -16.04
N CYS A 44 21.47 10.50 -15.00
CA CYS A 44 20.74 11.76 -15.11
C CYS A 44 21.27 12.78 -14.10
N SER A 45 21.61 13.94 -14.66
CA SER A 45 22.39 15.02 -14.07
C SER A 45 21.62 15.81 -13.02
N LYS A 46 22.31 16.12 -11.91
CA LYS A 46 21.92 17.11 -10.90
C LYS A 46 21.76 18.50 -11.53
N LEU A 47 20.74 19.24 -11.10
CA LEU A 47 20.65 20.69 -11.26
C LEU A 47 20.47 21.30 -9.87
N GLU A 48 21.56 21.90 -9.37
CA GLU A 48 21.60 22.75 -8.19
C GLU A 48 21.19 24.18 -8.57
N GLY A 49 20.44 24.85 -7.69
CA GLY A 49 20.15 26.28 -7.79
C GLY A 49 19.48 26.78 -6.50
N PRO A 50 19.73 28.03 -6.07
CA PRO A 50 19.98 28.33 -4.66
C PRO A 50 18.81 28.90 -3.87
N VAL A 51 18.88 28.67 -2.56
CA VAL A 51 18.00 29.18 -1.49
C VAL A 51 18.38 30.63 -1.14
N ALA A 52 17.38 31.49 -0.91
CA ALA A 52 17.53 32.73 -0.16
C ALA A 52 16.35 32.94 0.82
N PRO A 53 16.59 33.50 2.02
CA PRO A 53 15.69 33.38 3.16
C PRO A 53 14.79 34.62 3.32
N LEU A 54 13.60 34.43 3.92
CA LEU A 54 12.80 35.54 4.43
C LEU A 54 12.24 35.20 5.82
N SER A 55 12.68 36.01 6.79
CA SER A 55 12.25 36.06 8.18
C SER A 55 10.81 36.55 8.34
N SER A 56 10.12 36.03 9.35
CA SER A 56 9.10 36.77 10.10
C SER A 56 8.94 36.18 11.50
N SER A 57 9.03 37.05 12.50
CA SER A 57 8.86 36.77 13.92
C SER A 57 7.41 37.03 14.33
N ALA A 58 6.84 36.17 15.19
CA ALA A 58 5.78 36.57 16.11
C ALA A 58 5.77 35.67 17.35
N GLN A 59 5.85 36.30 18.51
CA GLN A 59 5.83 35.70 19.84
C GLN A 59 4.40 35.28 20.27
N ARG A 60 4.40 34.23 21.11
CA ARG A 60 3.31 33.70 21.94
C ARG A 60 2.71 34.74 22.89
N THR A 61 1.41 34.60 23.18
CA THR A 61 0.90 34.58 24.56
C THR A 61 -0.34 33.68 24.65
N ALA A 62 -0.42 32.93 25.75
CA ALA A 62 -1.50 32.04 26.13
C ALA A 62 -2.51 32.75 27.05
N SER A 63 -3.75 32.25 27.12
CA SER A 63 -4.56 32.28 28.35
C SER A 63 -5.71 31.27 28.29
N ALA A 64 -6.05 30.79 29.49
CA ALA A 64 -6.78 29.57 29.80
C ALA A 64 -8.31 29.70 29.84
N SER A 65 -8.95 28.53 29.90
CA SER A 65 -10.37 28.17 29.93
C SER A 65 -11.24 28.85 31.01
N PRO A 66 -12.57 28.60 30.99
CA PRO A 66 -13.08 27.58 31.89
C PRO A 66 -14.08 26.59 31.25
N ALA A 67 -14.16 25.43 31.89
CA ALA A 67 -15.00 24.28 31.56
C ALA A 67 -16.48 24.48 31.94
N LEU A 68 -17.39 23.88 31.18
CA LEU A 68 -18.74 23.55 31.62
C LEU A 68 -19.13 22.15 31.09
N ASP A 69 -19.63 21.34 32.03
CA ASP A 69 -20.30 20.05 31.90
C ASP A 69 -21.22 19.93 30.69
N GLN A 70 -21.18 18.79 29.96
CA GLN A 70 -22.39 18.12 29.44
C GLN A 70 -22.23 16.59 29.35
N ASN A 71 -23.34 15.95 29.72
CA ASN A 71 -23.67 14.53 29.89
C ASN A 71 -23.16 13.54 28.81
N PRO A 72 -23.04 12.24 29.17
CA PRO A 72 -22.58 11.19 28.27
C PRO A 72 -23.61 10.97 27.16
N THR A 73 -23.30 11.46 25.96
CA THR A 73 -24.01 11.07 24.75
C THR A 73 -23.51 9.67 24.38
N LEU A 74 -24.41 8.69 24.45
CA LEU A 74 -24.19 7.32 23.98
C LEU A 74 -23.61 7.38 22.56
N ALA A 75 -22.32 7.09 22.45
CA ALA A 75 -21.69 6.90 21.15
C ALA A 75 -22.41 5.73 20.45
N PRO A 76 -22.75 5.85 19.16
CA PRO A 76 -23.30 4.74 18.42
C PRO A 76 -22.23 3.64 18.44
N SER A 77 -22.62 2.49 19.00
CA SER A 77 -21.86 1.25 19.00
C SER A 77 -21.23 1.05 17.62
N ARG A 78 -19.89 1.04 17.56
CA ARG A 78 -19.14 0.62 16.38
C ARG A 78 -19.68 -0.74 15.98
N SER A 79 -20.45 -0.76 14.90
CA SER A 79 -20.93 -2.00 14.29
C SER A 79 -19.70 -2.87 14.06
N ASN A 80 -19.71 -4.06 14.63
CA ASN A 80 -18.64 -5.03 14.60
C ASN A 80 -18.61 -5.69 13.20
N VAL A 81 -18.35 -4.89 12.16
CA VAL A 81 -18.40 -5.35 10.75
C VAL A 81 -17.19 -6.23 10.40
N ASP A 82 -16.17 -6.29 11.26
CA ASP A 82 -15.00 -7.16 11.11
C ASP A 82 -15.18 -8.58 11.70
N ALA A 83 -16.35 -8.91 12.27
CA ALA A 83 -16.56 -10.16 12.99
C ALA A 83 -16.70 -11.43 12.11
N LEU A 84 -16.41 -11.37 10.80
CA LEU A 84 -16.59 -12.50 9.88
C LEU A 84 -15.34 -12.87 9.05
N GLY A 85 -14.21 -12.18 9.21
CA GLY A 85 -12.96 -12.52 8.53
C GLY A 85 -11.74 -12.33 9.43
N GLY A 86 -10.75 -13.23 9.36
CA GLY A 86 -9.52 -13.07 10.12
C GLY A 86 -8.63 -11.93 9.61
N LYS A 87 -7.57 -11.61 10.36
CA LYS A 87 -6.66 -10.48 10.07
C LYS A 87 -5.71 -10.72 8.89
N ARG A 88 -5.54 -11.98 8.48
CA ARG A 88 -4.52 -12.42 7.52
C ARG A 88 -4.90 -12.04 6.11
N GLY A 89 -3.91 -11.61 5.33
CA GLY A 89 -4.09 -11.30 3.92
C GLY A 89 -2.93 -11.77 3.07
N PHE A 90 -3.16 -11.77 1.76
CA PHE A 90 -2.16 -12.12 0.77
C PHE A 90 -1.62 -10.88 0.08
N ALA A 91 -0.32 -10.61 0.26
CA ALA A 91 0.45 -9.77 -0.64
C ALA A 91 0.85 -10.63 -1.85
N TYR A 92 0.56 -10.20 -3.09
CA TYR A 92 0.81 -11.03 -4.28
C TYR A 92 1.20 -10.23 -5.52
N ASN A 93 1.98 -10.84 -6.41
CA ASN A 93 2.18 -10.35 -7.78
C ASN A 93 1.36 -11.15 -8.80
N ASP A 94 1.25 -12.47 -8.58
CA ASP A 94 0.47 -13.38 -9.42
C ASP A 94 -0.79 -13.85 -8.70
N ALA A 95 -1.95 -13.38 -9.16
CA ALA A 95 -3.25 -13.74 -8.60
C ALA A 95 -3.54 -15.25 -8.68
N ALA A 96 -2.96 -15.95 -9.66
CA ALA A 96 -3.15 -17.39 -9.82
C ALA A 96 -2.59 -18.17 -8.62
N LEU A 97 -1.58 -17.64 -7.93
CA LEU A 97 -1.01 -18.27 -6.73
C LEU A 97 -1.97 -18.15 -5.54
N VAL A 98 -2.61 -16.99 -5.35
CA VAL A 98 -3.63 -16.80 -4.31
C VAL A 98 -4.85 -17.66 -4.59
N ASN A 99 -5.32 -17.68 -5.85
CA ASN A 99 -6.44 -18.54 -6.26
C ASN A 99 -6.12 -20.01 -5.98
N LYS A 100 -4.96 -20.49 -6.43
CA LYS A 100 -4.52 -21.86 -6.16
C LYS A 100 -4.41 -22.15 -4.66
N PHE A 101 -3.85 -21.25 -3.88
CA PHE A 101 -3.74 -21.44 -2.43
C PHE A 101 -5.12 -21.60 -1.80
N THR A 102 -6.05 -20.68 -2.09
CA THR A 102 -7.40 -20.68 -1.52
C THR A 102 -8.29 -21.82 -2.04
N ASP A 103 -8.02 -22.36 -3.23
CA ASP A 103 -8.69 -23.56 -3.76
C ASP A 103 -8.23 -24.85 -3.06
N ASN A 104 -6.98 -24.89 -2.56
CA ASN A 104 -6.37 -26.10 -1.97
C ASN A 104 -6.29 -26.05 -0.44
N VAL A 105 -6.38 -24.87 0.17
CA VAL A 105 -6.24 -24.65 1.61
C VAL A 105 -7.41 -23.84 2.13
N GLN A 106 -8.10 -24.38 3.12
CA GLN A 106 -9.11 -23.63 3.86
C GLN A 106 -8.45 -22.73 4.91
N CYS A 107 -8.04 -21.53 4.52
CA CYS A 107 -7.57 -20.52 5.47
C CYS A 107 -8.75 -19.65 5.95
N THR A 108 -9.42 -20.04 7.02
CA THR A 108 -10.57 -19.29 7.58
C THR A 108 -10.19 -17.92 8.13
N GLN A 109 -8.90 -17.71 8.44
CA GLN A 109 -8.36 -16.45 8.93
C GLN A 109 -7.86 -15.53 7.81
N CYS A 110 -7.79 -16.01 6.56
CA CYS A 110 -7.35 -15.22 5.41
C CYS A 110 -8.56 -14.57 4.76
N SER A 111 -8.67 -13.23 4.83
CA SER A 111 -9.90 -12.52 4.43
C SER A 111 -9.69 -11.46 3.34
N TRP A 112 -8.44 -11.12 3.01
CA TRP A 112 -8.15 -10.03 2.09
C TRP A 112 -6.86 -10.26 1.29
N ALA A 113 -6.67 -9.48 0.23
CA ALA A 113 -5.46 -9.51 -0.56
C ALA A 113 -5.18 -8.16 -1.24
N TYR A 114 -3.90 -7.89 -1.53
CA TYR A 114 -3.46 -6.71 -2.29
C TYR A 114 -2.20 -7.04 -3.11
N ASN A 115 -1.91 -6.24 -4.13
CA ASN A 115 -0.85 -6.52 -5.11
C ASN A 115 -0.07 -5.28 -5.57
N TRP A 116 -0.02 -4.24 -4.73
CA TRP A 116 0.59 -2.96 -5.08
C TRP A 116 -0.01 -2.23 -6.30
N ASP A 117 -1.15 -2.71 -6.83
CA ASP A 117 -1.88 -2.08 -7.92
C ASP A 117 -3.30 -1.68 -7.49
N SER A 118 -3.91 -0.87 -8.35
CA SER A 118 -5.29 -0.42 -8.30
C SER A 118 -6.29 -1.46 -8.82
N THR A 119 -5.81 -2.57 -9.41
CA THR A 119 -6.64 -3.67 -9.96
C THR A 119 -6.19 -5.02 -9.42
N ASP A 120 -7.14 -5.95 -9.32
CA ASP A 120 -6.93 -7.27 -8.73
C ASP A 120 -6.10 -8.25 -9.59
N ASN A 121 -5.85 -7.88 -10.85
CA ASN A 121 -5.08 -8.65 -11.82
C ASN A 121 -5.50 -10.13 -11.91
N GLY A 122 -6.82 -10.41 -11.84
CA GLY A 122 -7.39 -11.75 -12.02
C GLY A 122 -7.61 -12.55 -10.73
N LEU A 123 -7.58 -11.90 -9.57
CA LEU A 123 -7.90 -12.52 -8.29
C LEU A 123 -9.35 -12.99 -8.24
N SER A 124 -9.55 -14.24 -7.81
CA SER A 124 -10.87 -14.76 -7.48
C SER A 124 -11.32 -14.15 -6.15
N ARG A 125 -12.31 -13.26 -6.20
CA ARG A 125 -12.86 -12.59 -5.01
C ARG A 125 -13.79 -13.47 -4.17
N GLN A 126 -13.95 -14.75 -4.50
CA GLN A 126 -14.84 -15.66 -3.75
C GLN A 126 -14.33 -15.93 -2.32
N SER A 127 -13.01 -15.83 -2.13
CA SER A 127 -12.36 -16.21 -0.87
C SER A 127 -11.73 -15.03 -0.12
N VAL A 128 -11.51 -13.89 -0.79
CA VAL A 128 -10.82 -12.73 -0.22
C VAL A 128 -11.34 -11.41 -0.79
N ASN A 129 -11.33 -10.36 0.03
CA ASN A 129 -11.58 -8.98 -0.40
C ASN A 129 -10.31 -8.36 -1.00
N PHE A 130 -10.37 -7.90 -2.25
CA PHE A 130 -9.25 -7.18 -2.85
C PHE A 130 -9.18 -5.73 -2.32
N VAL A 131 -7.99 -5.28 -1.97
CA VAL A 131 -7.72 -3.90 -1.51
C VAL A 131 -6.85 -3.18 -2.54
N PRO A 132 -7.41 -2.24 -3.35
CA PRO A 132 -6.62 -1.51 -4.33
C PRO A 132 -5.68 -0.52 -3.64
N MET A 133 -4.49 -0.36 -4.22
CA MET A 133 -3.48 0.58 -3.77
C MET A 133 -3.22 1.66 -4.83
N LEU A 134 -3.13 2.91 -4.40
CA LEU A 134 -2.49 3.96 -5.20
C LEU A 134 -1.00 3.99 -4.86
N TRP A 135 -0.18 3.24 -5.60
CA TRP A 135 1.23 3.02 -5.24
C TRP A 135 2.07 4.29 -5.09
N SER A 136 1.88 5.29 -5.97
CA SER A 136 2.49 6.61 -5.84
C SER A 136 1.66 7.68 -6.55
N PRO A 137 1.91 8.98 -6.33
CA PRO A 137 1.23 10.05 -7.05
C PRO A 137 1.76 10.25 -8.49
N ALA A 138 2.66 9.38 -8.97
CA ALA A 138 3.17 9.46 -10.33
C ALA A 138 2.07 9.15 -11.37
N LYS A 139 2.25 9.69 -12.59
CA LYS A 139 1.23 9.67 -13.66
C LYS A 139 0.82 8.24 -14.05
N ASN A 140 1.78 7.31 -14.12
CA ASN A 140 1.54 5.91 -14.48
C ASN A 140 0.57 5.19 -13.51
N HIS A 141 0.49 5.62 -12.24
CA HIS A 141 -0.48 5.11 -11.26
C HIS A 141 -1.75 5.95 -11.23
N THR A 142 -1.62 7.28 -11.25
CA THR A 142 -2.78 8.19 -11.12
C THR A 142 -3.69 8.24 -12.34
N ASP A 143 -3.17 8.00 -13.56
CA ASP A 143 -3.97 7.97 -14.79
C ASP A 143 -5.11 6.94 -14.74
N ARG A 144 -4.84 5.78 -14.12
CA ARG A 144 -5.77 4.65 -14.03
C ARG A 144 -6.53 4.60 -12.70
N TRP A 145 -6.07 5.35 -11.71
CA TRP A 145 -6.51 5.25 -10.32
C TRP A 145 -8.03 5.36 -10.15
N SER A 146 -8.63 6.49 -10.55
CA SER A 146 -10.06 6.75 -10.28
C SER A 146 -10.97 5.70 -10.91
N GLN A 147 -10.69 5.31 -12.16
CA GLN A 147 -11.48 4.30 -12.85
C GLN A 147 -11.37 2.94 -12.15
N ASN A 148 -10.14 2.53 -11.83
CA ASN A 148 -9.88 1.22 -11.24
C ASN A 148 -10.45 1.12 -9.82
N VAL A 149 -10.19 2.10 -8.97
CA VAL A 149 -10.68 2.07 -7.58
C VAL A 149 -12.21 2.16 -7.52
N ASP A 150 -12.86 2.98 -8.35
CA ASP A 150 -14.32 3.04 -8.39
C ASP A 150 -14.92 1.69 -8.84
N ALA A 151 -14.28 0.98 -9.77
CA ALA A 151 -14.68 -0.36 -10.18
C ALA A 151 -14.46 -1.41 -9.07
N MET A 152 -13.34 -1.32 -8.34
CA MET A 152 -13.04 -2.22 -7.21
C MET A 152 -14.03 -2.02 -6.06
N ILE A 153 -14.31 -0.77 -5.68
CA ILE A 153 -15.33 -0.42 -4.68
C ILE A 153 -16.70 -0.97 -5.11
N SER A 154 -17.08 -0.77 -6.37
CA SER A 154 -18.35 -1.30 -6.91
C SER A 154 -18.40 -2.83 -6.90
N SER A 155 -17.25 -3.49 -6.94
CA SER A 155 -17.10 -4.96 -6.88
C SER A 155 -16.95 -5.49 -5.45
N GLY A 156 -17.07 -4.62 -4.44
CA GLY A 156 -17.10 -5.00 -3.03
C GLY A 156 -15.84 -4.70 -2.22
N SER A 157 -14.81 -4.05 -2.78
CA SER A 157 -13.67 -3.58 -1.98
C SER A 157 -14.12 -2.61 -0.90
N THR A 158 -13.78 -2.92 0.36
CA THR A 158 -14.20 -2.12 1.53
C THR A 158 -13.13 -1.17 2.04
N HIS A 159 -11.90 -1.32 1.52
CA HIS A 159 -10.72 -0.59 1.94
C HIS A 159 -9.90 -0.17 0.72
N ILE A 160 -9.07 0.86 0.89
CA ILE A 160 -8.03 1.25 -0.07
C ILE A 160 -6.72 1.56 0.66
N LEU A 161 -5.60 1.35 -0.03
CA LEU A 161 -4.27 1.71 0.45
C LEU A 161 -3.75 2.94 -0.30
N SER A 162 -3.12 3.84 0.45
CA SER A 162 -2.37 4.95 -0.12
C SER A 162 -0.95 4.49 -0.50
N PHE A 163 -0.10 5.46 -0.81
CA PHE A 163 1.24 5.28 -1.40
C PHE A 163 2.15 4.27 -0.69
N ASN A 164 3.03 3.65 -1.46
CA ASN A 164 3.96 2.63 -1.02
C ASN A 164 5.35 3.21 -0.77
N GLU A 165 5.76 3.23 0.50
CA GLU A 165 7.11 3.60 0.94
C GLU A 165 7.63 4.90 0.32
N CYS A 166 6.84 5.99 0.37
CA CYS A 166 7.32 7.29 -0.08
C CYS A 166 8.53 7.78 0.73
N ASP A 167 8.71 7.24 1.93
CA ASP A 167 9.89 7.44 2.76
C ASP A 167 11.18 6.86 2.15
N ARG A 168 11.08 6.00 1.13
CA ARG A 168 12.22 5.35 0.49
C ARG A 168 12.56 5.89 -0.90
N PRO A 169 13.86 6.10 -1.21
CA PRO A 169 14.29 6.70 -2.49
C PRO A 169 14.12 5.78 -3.71
N ASP A 170 14.02 4.48 -3.48
CA ASP A 170 13.84 3.42 -4.48
C ASP A 170 12.38 2.98 -4.67
N GLN A 171 11.45 3.68 -4.04
CA GLN A 171 10.01 3.36 -4.02
C GLN A 171 9.20 4.57 -4.53
N CYS A 172 8.12 4.96 -3.85
CA CYS A 172 7.37 6.17 -4.22
C CYS A 172 8.23 7.45 -4.17
N HIS A 173 9.22 7.51 -3.27
CA HIS A 173 10.18 8.59 -3.11
C HIS A 173 9.55 10.00 -3.09
N LEU A 174 8.93 10.34 -1.97
CA LEU A 174 8.28 11.64 -1.76
C LEU A 174 8.36 12.05 -0.29
N ASP A 175 8.67 13.32 -0.02
CA ASP A 175 8.63 13.85 1.34
C ASP A 175 7.21 13.81 1.94
N ALA A 176 7.14 13.79 3.27
CA ALA A 176 5.88 13.64 3.99
C ALA A 176 4.86 14.75 3.69
N ALA A 177 5.30 16.00 3.52
CA ALA A 177 4.39 17.10 3.27
C ALA A 177 3.78 17.04 1.86
N SER A 178 4.63 16.76 0.86
CA SER A 178 4.16 16.52 -0.51
C SER A 178 3.24 15.31 -0.61
N ALA A 179 3.54 14.23 0.13
CA ALA A 179 2.69 13.04 0.19
C ALA A 179 1.34 13.33 0.87
N ALA A 180 1.30 14.13 1.94
CA ALA A 180 0.04 14.56 2.56
C ALA A 180 -0.83 15.37 1.58
N ALA A 181 -0.24 16.35 0.88
CA ALA A 181 -0.94 17.13 -0.14
C ALA A 181 -1.47 16.25 -1.30
N ALA A 182 -0.67 15.28 -1.74
CA ALA A 182 -1.08 14.33 -2.76
C ALA A 182 -2.22 13.41 -2.28
N HIS A 183 -2.16 12.96 -1.03
CA HIS A 183 -3.21 12.15 -0.41
C HIS A 183 -4.55 12.90 -0.36
N VAL A 184 -4.54 14.16 0.09
CA VAL A 184 -5.72 15.03 0.07
C VAL A 184 -6.32 15.13 -1.33
N LYS A 185 -5.47 15.34 -2.35
CA LYS A 185 -5.90 15.50 -3.74
C LYS A 185 -6.46 14.21 -4.35
N LEU A 186 -5.86 13.06 -4.06
CA LEU A 186 -6.06 11.82 -4.83
C LEU A 186 -6.87 10.74 -4.08
N VAL A 187 -6.89 10.80 -2.74
CA VAL A 187 -7.39 9.72 -1.88
C VAL A 187 -8.58 10.18 -1.02
N ASN A 188 -8.57 11.40 -0.44
CA ASN A 188 -9.65 11.86 0.44
C ASN A 188 -11.07 11.72 -0.12
N ARG A 189 -11.23 11.84 -1.45
CA ARG A 189 -12.53 11.71 -2.13
C ARG A 189 -13.23 10.36 -1.95
N TYR A 190 -12.55 9.35 -1.40
CA TYR A 190 -13.12 8.04 -1.09
C TYR A 190 -13.57 7.89 0.37
N ALA A 191 -13.33 8.90 1.22
CA ALA A 191 -13.73 8.89 2.61
C ALA A 191 -15.24 8.68 2.74
N GLY A 192 -15.65 7.85 3.70
CA GLY A 192 -17.05 7.47 3.91
C GLY A 192 -17.63 6.48 2.89
N ARG A 193 -16.93 6.19 1.78
CA ARG A 193 -17.30 5.10 0.85
C ARG A 193 -16.57 3.80 1.20
N VAL A 194 -15.33 3.92 1.64
CA VAL A 194 -14.42 2.84 2.02
C VAL A 194 -13.49 3.34 3.12
N ARG A 195 -12.82 2.42 3.82
CA ARG A 195 -11.80 2.77 4.79
C ARG A 195 -10.46 3.03 4.12
N ILE A 196 -9.73 4.05 4.56
CA ILE A 196 -8.53 4.54 3.90
C ILE A 196 -7.30 4.31 4.77
N GLY A 197 -6.27 3.68 4.20
CA GLY A 197 -4.96 3.58 4.84
C GLY A 197 -4.09 4.82 4.61
N SER A 198 -3.27 5.17 5.60
CA SER A 198 -2.12 6.07 5.38
C SER A 198 -1.19 5.52 4.29
N PRO A 199 -0.25 6.33 3.76
CA PRO A 199 0.91 5.79 3.07
C PRO A 199 1.59 4.72 3.95
N ALA A 200 2.03 3.63 3.32
CA ALA A 200 2.83 2.60 3.98
C ALA A 200 4.27 3.09 4.15
N ILE A 201 4.81 2.99 5.35
CA ILE A 201 6.22 3.32 5.64
C ILE A 201 7.09 2.08 5.78
N SER A 202 8.37 2.20 5.44
CA SER A 202 9.37 1.17 5.75
C SER A 202 9.69 1.11 7.26
N ASN A 203 10.44 0.09 7.70
CA ASN A 203 11.07 0.04 9.02
C ASN A 203 12.48 0.66 9.05
N SER A 204 12.79 1.56 8.12
CA SER A 204 14.08 2.27 8.08
C SER A 204 14.26 3.19 9.29
N ALA A 205 15.45 3.17 9.88
CA ALA A 205 15.86 4.07 10.95
C ALA A 205 16.68 5.28 10.44
N VAL A 206 16.78 5.45 9.11
CA VAL A 206 17.43 6.62 8.51
C VAL A 206 16.58 7.86 8.77
N ASP A 207 17.22 8.97 9.12
CA ASP A 207 16.53 10.23 9.37
C ASP A 207 15.68 10.67 8.16
N GLY A 208 14.43 11.04 8.43
CA GLY A 208 13.43 11.36 7.40
C GLY A 208 12.78 10.13 6.74
N GLN A 209 13.05 8.91 7.22
CA GLN A 209 12.38 7.68 6.77
C GLN A 209 11.56 7.02 7.90
N GLY A 210 10.82 5.95 7.56
CA GLY A 210 10.10 5.13 8.52
C GLY A 210 9.22 5.93 9.50
N LEU A 211 9.41 5.68 10.79
CA LEU A 211 8.62 6.33 11.85
C LEU A 211 8.76 7.86 11.85
N HIS A 212 9.94 8.40 11.53
CA HIS A 212 10.13 9.86 11.46
C HIS A 212 9.32 10.47 10.30
N TRP A 213 9.33 9.81 9.14
CA TRP A 213 8.51 10.22 8.00
C TRP A 213 7.02 10.19 8.35
N LEU A 214 6.55 9.12 9.01
CA LEU A 214 5.16 8.97 9.42
C LEU A 214 4.74 10.06 10.41
N GLU A 215 5.59 10.40 11.38
CA GLU A 215 5.31 11.44 12.36
C GLU A 215 5.13 12.81 11.67
N LEU A 216 5.99 13.14 10.70
CA LEU A 216 5.87 14.35 9.90
C LEU A 216 4.61 14.33 9.01
N TRP A 217 4.26 13.18 8.44
CA TRP A 217 3.06 13.03 7.61
C TRP A 217 1.80 13.25 8.42
N VAL A 218 1.68 12.60 9.58
CA VAL A 218 0.53 12.76 10.49
C VAL A 218 0.38 14.21 10.95
N ARG A 219 1.48 14.87 11.36
CA ARG A 219 1.46 16.30 11.71
C ARG A 219 1.00 17.17 10.55
N THR A 220 1.52 16.93 9.36
CA THR A 220 1.12 17.71 8.17
C THR A 220 -0.36 17.49 7.83
N CYS A 221 -0.87 16.28 8.06
CA CYS A 221 -2.27 15.95 7.84
C CYS A 221 -3.23 16.66 8.79
N ASP A 222 -2.79 17.10 9.97
CA ASP A 222 -3.60 17.96 10.84
C ASP A 222 -3.93 19.30 10.19
N ASP A 223 -2.95 19.84 9.47
CA ASP A 223 -3.08 21.14 8.80
C ASP A 223 -3.80 21.02 7.46
N LEU A 224 -3.55 19.93 6.72
CA LEU A 224 -4.10 19.73 5.37
C LEU A 224 -5.44 18.99 5.33
N GLY A 225 -5.85 18.33 6.42
CA GLY A 225 -7.08 17.56 6.50
C GLY A 225 -7.04 16.26 5.70
N CYS A 226 -6.03 15.41 5.93
CA CYS A 226 -6.01 14.07 5.31
C CYS A 226 -7.08 13.16 5.91
N GLU A 227 -7.75 12.39 5.06
CA GLU A 227 -8.75 11.39 5.47
C GLU A 227 -8.13 9.99 5.49
N TYR A 228 -7.95 9.42 6.68
CA TYR A 228 -7.41 8.07 6.86
C TYR A 228 -7.96 7.42 8.13
N ASP A 229 -8.28 6.12 8.05
CA ASP A 229 -8.93 5.34 9.09
C ASP A 229 -7.95 4.43 9.86
N PHE A 230 -6.83 4.07 9.24
CA PHE A 230 -5.79 3.22 9.80
C PHE A 230 -4.42 3.62 9.25
N CYS A 231 -3.35 3.26 9.97
CA CYS A 231 -1.99 3.49 9.52
C CYS A 231 -1.32 2.23 9.03
N VAL A 232 -0.43 2.37 8.05
CA VAL A 232 0.16 1.27 7.31
C VAL A 232 1.67 1.27 7.51
N THR A 233 2.24 0.11 7.83
CA THR A 233 3.69 -0.06 8.01
C THR A 233 4.15 -1.37 7.40
N HIS A 234 5.41 -1.38 7.00
CA HIS A 234 6.16 -2.56 6.62
C HIS A 234 7.21 -2.87 7.67
N TRP A 235 7.67 -4.11 7.69
CA TRP A 235 8.77 -4.52 8.54
C TRP A 235 9.54 -5.70 7.95
N TYR A 236 10.86 -5.56 7.82
CA TYR A 236 11.75 -6.64 7.42
C TYR A 236 12.84 -6.84 8.48
N GLY A 237 13.01 -8.10 8.91
CA GLY A 237 13.97 -8.51 9.95
C GLY A 237 13.60 -9.84 10.59
N ASP A 238 14.30 -10.24 11.65
CA ASP A 238 14.07 -11.50 12.38
C ASP A 238 13.69 -11.34 13.86
N SER A 239 13.80 -10.13 14.42
CA SER A 239 13.39 -9.82 15.80
C SER A 239 11.88 -9.59 15.92
N VAL A 240 11.17 -10.53 16.57
CA VAL A 240 9.74 -10.38 16.88
C VAL A 240 9.51 -9.20 17.82
N GLU A 241 10.40 -8.97 18.79
CA GLU A 241 10.32 -7.83 19.71
C GLU A 241 10.33 -6.50 18.93
N ASN A 242 11.29 -6.31 18.03
CA ASN A 242 11.41 -5.08 17.25
C ASN A 242 10.23 -4.90 16.28
N LEU A 243 9.66 -5.99 15.75
CA LEU A 243 8.42 -5.94 14.96
C LEU A 243 7.27 -5.39 15.82
N MET A 244 7.09 -5.89 17.03
CA MET A 244 6.02 -5.45 17.92
C MET A 244 6.21 -3.99 18.36
N GLU A 245 7.45 -3.57 18.61
CA GLU A 245 7.81 -2.17 18.88
C GLU A 245 7.50 -1.23 17.71
N GLN A 246 7.80 -1.63 16.47
CA GLN A 246 7.45 -0.87 15.27
C GLN A 246 5.93 -0.65 15.19
N ILE A 247 5.13 -1.72 15.36
CA ILE A 247 3.66 -1.64 15.28
C ILE A 247 3.09 -0.76 16.39
N ALA A 248 3.60 -0.90 17.63
CA ALA A 248 3.19 -0.04 18.75
C ALA A 248 3.50 1.44 18.48
N SER A 249 4.69 1.75 17.95
CA SER A 249 5.09 3.11 17.60
C SER A 249 4.20 3.71 16.51
N VAL A 250 3.85 2.94 15.48
CA VAL A 250 2.92 3.37 14.43
C VAL A 250 1.54 3.67 15.00
N HIS A 251 1.04 2.82 15.90
CA HIS A 251 -0.24 3.04 16.58
C HIS A 251 -0.25 4.35 17.39
N GLU A 252 0.82 4.61 18.13
CA GLU A 252 1.00 5.84 18.93
C GLU A 252 1.07 7.09 18.05
N ILE A 253 1.96 7.10 17.04
CA ILE A 253 2.11 8.23 16.10
C ILE A 253 0.77 8.53 15.41
N CYS A 254 0.01 7.49 15.08
CA CYS A 254 -1.30 7.61 14.46
C CYS A 254 -2.46 7.82 15.44
N ARG A 255 -2.16 8.25 16.68
CA ARG A 255 -3.15 8.68 17.68
C ARG A 255 -4.15 7.60 18.05
N GLY A 256 -3.67 6.37 18.16
CA GLY A 256 -4.48 5.22 18.52
C GLY A 256 -5.35 4.68 17.38
N LYS A 257 -5.11 5.10 16.13
CA LYS A 257 -5.78 4.46 14.97
C LYS A 257 -5.28 3.03 14.79
N PRO A 258 -6.11 2.11 14.26
CA PRO A 258 -5.69 0.76 13.93
C PRO A 258 -4.47 0.73 13.00
N VAL A 259 -3.70 -0.35 13.06
CA VAL A 259 -2.50 -0.59 12.25
C VAL A 259 -2.74 -1.73 11.27
N TRP A 260 -2.29 -1.53 10.03
CA TRP A 260 -2.14 -2.57 9.03
C TRP A 260 -0.65 -2.82 8.79
N LEU A 261 -0.22 -4.07 8.99
CA LEU A 261 1.13 -4.53 8.67
C LEU A 261 1.10 -5.18 7.29
N THR A 262 1.12 -4.37 6.24
CA THR A 262 0.92 -4.84 4.86
C THR A 262 2.08 -5.66 4.33
N GLU A 263 3.28 -5.51 4.91
CA GLU A 263 4.44 -6.34 4.62
C GLU A 263 5.16 -6.71 5.91
N PHE A 264 5.39 -8.00 6.11
CA PHE A 264 6.41 -8.46 7.05
C PHE A 264 7.07 -9.76 6.62
N ALA A 265 8.40 -9.85 6.77
CA ALA A 265 9.17 -11.05 6.51
C ALA A 265 10.57 -11.00 7.13
N ILE A 266 11.21 -12.17 7.23
CA ILE A 266 12.67 -12.24 7.35
C ILE A 266 13.30 -11.85 6.01
N ASP A 267 14.46 -11.20 6.04
CA ASP A 267 15.15 -10.69 4.84
C ASP A 267 15.49 -11.81 3.85
N SER A 268 15.87 -12.98 4.35
CA SER A 268 16.22 -14.13 3.54
C SER A 268 16.09 -15.41 4.35
N GLY A 269 15.84 -16.53 3.65
CA GLY A 269 15.79 -17.85 4.27
C GLY A 269 15.16 -18.89 3.36
N SER A 270 15.28 -20.15 3.74
CA SER A 270 14.51 -21.25 3.14
C SER A 270 13.03 -21.14 3.52
N ASP A 271 12.16 -21.84 2.79
CA ASP A 271 10.73 -21.89 3.10
C ASP A 271 10.46 -22.33 4.55
N GLU A 272 11.27 -23.25 5.09
CA GLU A 272 11.18 -23.72 6.48
C GLU A 272 11.57 -22.63 7.49
N GLN A 273 12.54 -21.78 7.17
CA GLN A 273 12.90 -20.64 8.03
C GLN A 273 11.79 -19.60 8.04
N HIS A 274 11.17 -19.32 6.88
CA HIS A 274 9.97 -18.50 6.79
C HIS A 274 8.81 -19.11 7.60
N ALA A 275 8.58 -20.43 7.49
CA ALA A 275 7.54 -21.14 8.22
C ALA A 275 7.73 -21.05 9.75
N ALA A 276 8.97 -21.20 10.23
CA ALA A 276 9.30 -21.07 11.64
C ALA A 276 9.02 -19.65 12.16
N PHE A 277 9.41 -18.63 11.40
CA PHE A 277 9.14 -17.23 11.76
C PHE A 277 7.64 -16.92 11.76
N ILE A 278 6.91 -17.35 10.73
CA ILE A 278 5.45 -17.20 10.66
C ILE A 278 4.78 -17.84 11.88
N THR A 279 5.17 -19.06 12.24
CA THR A 279 4.63 -19.80 13.38
C THR A 279 4.87 -19.05 14.70
N ALA A 280 6.01 -18.38 14.85
CA ALA A 280 6.33 -17.61 16.05
C ALA A 280 5.58 -16.28 16.13
N VAL A 281 5.41 -15.58 15.00
CA VAL A 281 4.90 -14.19 14.96
C VAL A 281 3.39 -14.12 14.86
N VAL A 282 2.77 -14.96 14.04
CA VAL A 282 1.34 -14.84 13.73
C VAL A 282 0.44 -14.89 14.97
N PRO A 283 0.62 -15.80 15.94
CA PRO A 283 -0.20 -15.80 17.16
C PRO A 283 -0.10 -14.50 17.96
N GLN A 284 1.08 -13.85 17.93
CA GLN A 284 1.31 -12.59 18.63
C GLN A 284 0.61 -11.42 17.90
N LEU A 285 0.70 -11.36 16.57
CA LEU A 285 -0.04 -10.37 15.77
C LEU A 285 -1.56 -10.54 15.94
N ASP A 286 -2.03 -11.79 15.99
CA ASP A 286 -3.43 -12.07 16.23
C ASP A 286 -3.88 -11.53 17.59
N ALA A 287 -3.05 -11.64 18.64
CA ALA A 287 -3.39 -11.20 19.99
C ALA A 287 -3.48 -9.66 20.17
N VAL A 288 -2.86 -8.86 19.29
CA VAL A 288 -2.89 -7.39 19.41
C VAL A 288 -4.18 -6.81 18.84
N GLU A 289 -5.01 -6.20 19.68
CA GLU A 289 -6.33 -5.68 19.28
C GLU A 289 -6.28 -4.58 18.22
N TYR A 290 -5.29 -3.69 18.28
CA TYR A 290 -5.15 -2.57 17.34
C TYR A 290 -4.48 -2.97 16.02
N ILE A 291 -4.00 -4.21 15.86
CA ILE A 291 -3.66 -4.74 14.54
C ILE A 291 -4.94 -5.23 13.89
N GLU A 292 -5.37 -4.54 12.86
CA GLU A 292 -6.60 -4.89 12.13
C GLU A 292 -6.33 -5.92 11.04
N ARG A 293 -5.23 -5.74 10.29
CA ARG A 293 -4.85 -6.64 9.18
C ARG A 293 -3.34 -6.73 9.04
N TYR A 294 -2.87 -7.88 8.54
CA TYR A 294 -1.47 -8.07 8.20
C TYR A 294 -1.29 -9.08 7.06
N ALA A 295 -0.22 -8.93 6.27
CA ALA A 295 0.11 -9.82 5.17
C ALA A 295 1.62 -10.16 5.18
N TYR A 296 1.94 -11.46 5.18
CA TYR A 296 3.33 -11.89 5.08
C TYR A 296 3.87 -11.58 3.70
N PHE A 297 5.12 -11.13 3.58
CA PHE A 297 5.74 -10.82 2.30
C PHE A 297 6.49 -12.04 1.73
N MET A 298 6.03 -12.67 0.67
CA MET A 298 4.72 -12.59 0.01
C MET A 298 4.37 -13.98 -0.53
N ILE A 299 3.16 -14.19 -1.04
CA ILE A 299 2.85 -15.44 -1.75
C ILE A 299 3.61 -15.49 -3.09
N GLN A 300 4.38 -16.54 -3.31
CA GLN A 300 5.16 -16.74 -4.54
C GLN A 300 5.45 -18.24 -4.77
N ASP A 301 6.01 -18.60 -5.93
CA ASP A 301 6.49 -19.97 -6.11
C ASP A 301 7.72 -20.23 -5.22
N GLY A 302 7.75 -21.37 -4.55
CA GLY A 302 8.74 -21.72 -3.53
C GLY A 302 8.48 -21.12 -2.14
N ARG A 303 7.44 -20.30 -1.96
CA ARG A 303 7.01 -19.76 -0.65
C ARG A 303 5.49 -19.56 -0.62
N PHE A 304 4.80 -20.32 0.22
CA PHE A 304 3.36 -20.60 0.25
C PHE A 304 2.90 -21.65 -0.77
N VAL A 305 3.39 -21.58 -2.01
CA VAL A 305 3.01 -22.49 -3.09
C VAL A 305 4.27 -23.01 -3.78
N SER A 306 4.28 -24.28 -4.18
CA SER A 306 5.32 -24.82 -5.08
C SER A 306 4.69 -25.77 -6.08
N GLY A 307 4.63 -25.37 -7.35
CA GLY A 307 3.93 -26.15 -8.37
C GLY A 307 2.44 -26.36 -8.02
N SER A 308 2.05 -27.60 -7.68
CA SER A 308 0.69 -27.96 -7.27
C SER A 308 0.53 -28.19 -5.76
N THR A 309 1.58 -27.95 -4.96
CA THR A 309 1.57 -28.19 -3.52
C THR A 309 1.66 -26.90 -2.73
N ILE A 310 1.27 -26.98 -1.46
CA ILE A 310 1.41 -25.93 -0.47
C ILE A 310 2.70 -26.17 0.28
N THR A 311 3.51 -25.14 0.45
CA THR A 311 4.80 -25.25 1.14
C THR A 311 4.64 -25.16 2.66
N SER A 312 5.73 -25.37 3.40
CA SER A 312 5.74 -25.29 4.86
C SER A 312 5.34 -23.89 5.34
N SER A 313 5.81 -22.83 4.67
CA SER A 313 5.41 -21.45 5.02
C SER A 313 3.93 -21.18 4.76
N GLY A 314 3.37 -21.77 3.70
CA GLY A 314 1.95 -21.67 3.38
C GLY A 314 1.07 -22.37 4.42
N GLN A 315 1.45 -23.59 4.81
CA GLN A 315 0.79 -24.33 5.89
C GLN A 315 0.86 -23.56 7.21
N ALA A 316 2.06 -23.09 7.60
CA ALA A 316 2.24 -22.30 8.81
C ALA A 316 1.34 -21.04 8.82
N TYR A 317 1.22 -20.35 7.68
CA TYR A 317 0.40 -19.14 7.59
C TYR A 317 -1.11 -19.42 7.69
N ALA A 318 -1.58 -20.52 7.10
CA ALA A 318 -2.99 -20.90 7.17
C ALA A 318 -3.38 -21.45 8.56
N GLU A 319 -2.49 -22.22 9.18
CA GLU A 319 -2.82 -23.04 10.36
C GLU A 319 -2.41 -22.41 11.69
N ALA A 320 -1.58 -21.36 11.71
CA ALA A 320 -1.19 -20.71 12.96
C ALA A 320 -2.43 -20.39 13.82
N GLN A 321 -2.45 -20.81 15.07
CA GLN A 321 -3.56 -20.58 15.99
C GLN A 321 -3.11 -19.71 17.16
N ARG A 322 -4.06 -18.98 17.75
CA ARG A 322 -3.88 -18.39 19.08
C ARG A 322 -3.74 -19.55 20.08
N TRP A 323 -2.68 -19.54 20.87
CA TRP A 323 -2.49 -20.46 21.99
C TRP A 323 -3.33 -20.03 23.19
#